data_AF-A0A7W1LV19-F1
#
_entry.id   AF-A0A7W1LV19-F1
#
_cell.length_a   1.000
_cell.length_b   1.000
_cell.length_c   1.000
_cell.angle_alpha   90.00
_cell.angle_beta   90.00
_cell.angle_gamma   90.00
#
_symmetry.space_group_name_H-M   'P 1'
#
loop_
_entity.id
_entity.type
_entity.pdbx_description
1 polymer ?
#
loop_
_entity_poly.entity_id
_entity_poly.type
_entity_poly.pdbx_seq_one_letter_code
_entity_poly.pdbx_strand_id
1 'polypeptide(L)'
;MVRRLAGDADPGLPLRLGSCSNGEYPAPVTGELATEAMRRARHDADDAGRRLGWSRRRFLVSSAGMASGLAALQACSDERARSRDTEPGGTFAVPTTATTDVEEATTVVHGADDDTITVVDVQTHFLESGEFGVGFPQAQCGEDEPIDCLGVGYWRDL
;
A
#
# COMPACT_ATOMS: atom_id res chain seq x y z
N MET A 1 -16.98 31.23 -9.96
CA MET A 1 -16.12 30.19 -10.56
C MET A 1 -14.84 30.14 -9.75
N VAL A 2 -14.74 29.24 -8.77
CA VAL A 2 -13.59 29.17 -7.84
C VAL A 2 -12.50 28.31 -8.48
N ARG A 3 -11.33 28.90 -8.70
CA ARG A 3 -10.15 28.27 -9.29
C ARG A 3 -9.55 27.30 -8.27
N ARG A 4 -9.65 25.99 -8.50
CA ARG A 4 -8.89 24.98 -7.72
C ARG A 4 -7.41 25.29 -7.86
N LEU A 5 -6.74 25.55 -6.74
CA LEU A 5 -5.28 25.67 -6.69
C LEU A 5 -4.68 24.27 -6.89
N ALA A 6 -3.57 24.17 -7.62
CA ALA A 6 -2.88 22.91 -7.91
C ALA A 6 -2.43 22.12 -6.65
N GLY A 7 -2.45 22.76 -5.46
CA GLY A 7 -2.23 22.12 -4.16
C GLY A 7 -3.42 21.30 -3.62
N ASP A 8 -4.55 21.27 -4.31
CA ASP A 8 -5.79 20.63 -3.85
C ASP A 8 -6.19 19.41 -4.70
N ALA A 9 -5.24 18.88 -5.49
CA ALA A 9 -5.39 17.58 -6.14
C ALA A 9 -5.56 16.50 -5.08
N ASP A 10 -6.55 15.62 -5.28
CA ASP A 10 -6.78 14.45 -4.44
C ASP A 10 -5.50 13.59 -4.44
N PRO A 11 -4.83 13.42 -3.28
CA PRO A 11 -3.62 12.61 -3.22
C PRO A 11 -3.90 11.13 -3.46
N GLY A 12 -5.18 10.72 -3.52
CA GLY A 12 -5.57 9.33 -3.45
C GLY A 12 -5.55 8.82 -2.02
N LEU A 13 -5.96 7.57 -1.84
CA LEU A 13 -5.85 6.91 -0.54
C LEU A 13 -4.39 6.55 -0.26
N PRO A 14 -3.96 6.59 1.01
CA PRO A 14 -2.60 6.18 1.38
C PRO A 14 -2.34 4.69 1.09
N LEU A 15 -3.37 3.84 1.18
CA LEU A 15 -3.31 2.45 0.74
C LEU A 15 -3.73 2.31 -0.72
N ARG A 16 -2.82 1.83 -1.58
CA ARG A 16 -3.16 1.50 -2.98
C ARG A 16 -3.90 0.17 -3.06
N LEU A 17 -5.22 0.24 -2.96
CA LEU A 17 -6.15 -0.90 -3.13
C LEU A 17 -6.72 -1.02 -4.55
N GLY A 18 -6.58 0.02 -5.36
CA GLY A 18 -7.05 0.01 -6.74
C GLY A 18 -6.20 -0.89 -7.64
N SER A 19 -6.66 -1.06 -8.88
CA SER A 19 -5.93 -1.75 -9.94
C SER A 19 -4.51 -1.18 -10.06
N CYS A 20 -3.51 -2.04 -9.89
CA CYS A 20 -2.10 -1.69 -10.01
C CYS A 20 -1.35 -2.78 -10.79
N SER A 21 -0.31 -2.38 -11.51
CA SER A 21 0.56 -3.29 -12.25
C SER A 21 1.99 -2.78 -12.17
N ASN A 22 2.95 -3.70 -12.16
CA ASN A 22 4.37 -3.43 -12.32
C ASN A 22 4.78 -3.18 -13.78
N GLY A 23 3.86 -3.32 -14.74
CA GLY A 23 4.08 -3.17 -16.17
C GLY A 23 4.30 -4.50 -16.92
N GLU A 24 4.57 -5.60 -16.21
CA GLU A 24 4.79 -6.93 -16.83
C GLU A 24 3.46 -7.58 -17.22
N TYR A 25 2.42 -7.37 -16.42
CA TYR A 25 1.08 -7.91 -16.64
C TYR A 25 0.02 -6.80 -16.64
N PRO A 26 -1.10 -6.95 -17.36
CA PRO A 26 -2.21 -6.01 -17.24
C PRO A 26 -2.68 -5.91 -15.78
N ALA A 27 -2.96 -4.69 -15.34
CA ALA A 27 -3.45 -4.47 -13.98
C ALA A 27 -4.79 -5.22 -13.78
N PRO A 28 -4.95 -5.99 -12.70
CA PRO A 28 -6.16 -6.76 -12.49
C PRO A 28 -7.34 -5.82 -12.23
N VAL A 29 -8.55 -6.27 -12.58
CA VAL A 29 -9.77 -5.52 -12.26
C VAL A 29 -9.92 -5.42 -10.74
N THR A 30 -10.20 -4.23 -10.24
CA THR A 30 -10.43 -4.02 -8.80
C THR A 30 -11.68 -4.75 -8.35
N GLY A 31 -11.53 -5.63 -7.36
CA GLY A 31 -12.64 -6.39 -6.80
C GLY A 31 -13.61 -5.55 -5.95
N GLU A 32 -14.77 -6.14 -5.63
CA GLU A 32 -15.83 -5.50 -4.85
C GLU A 32 -15.37 -5.04 -3.46
N LEU A 33 -14.64 -5.90 -2.74
CA LEU A 33 -14.14 -5.61 -1.39
C LEU A 33 -13.21 -4.40 -1.40
N ALA A 34 -12.25 -4.36 -2.34
CA ALA A 34 -11.33 -3.25 -2.48
C ALA A 34 -12.06 -1.95 -2.86
N THR A 35 -13.04 -2.05 -3.78
CA THR A 35 -13.87 -0.91 -4.18
C THR A 35 -14.64 -0.31 -2.99
N GLU A 36 -15.27 -1.16 -2.19
CA GLU A 36 -16.04 -0.72 -1.02
C GLU A 36 -15.14 -0.17 0.09
N ALA A 37 -14.01 -0.81 0.37
CA ALA A 37 -13.01 -0.32 1.33
C ALA A 37 -12.51 1.08 0.93
N MET A 38 -12.20 1.28 -0.36
CA MET A 38 -11.79 2.60 -0.86
C MET A 38 -12.91 3.64 -0.77
N ARG A 39 -14.18 3.26 -0.94
CA ARG A 39 -15.32 4.16 -0.79
C ARG A 39 -15.47 4.60 0.67
N ARG A 40 -15.43 3.66 1.61
CA ARG A 40 -15.52 3.93 3.06
C ARG A 40 -14.34 4.76 3.55
N ALA A 41 -13.11 4.41 3.18
CA ALA A 41 -11.92 5.16 3.58
C ALA A 41 -11.98 6.64 3.14
N ARG A 42 -12.49 6.94 1.94
CA ARG A 42 -12.67 8.33 1.49
C ARG A 42 -13.74 9.08 2.30
N HIS A 43 -14.84 8.41 2.61
CA HIS A 43 -15.91 8.96 3.43
C HIS A 43 -15.43 9.24 4.86
N ASP A 44 -14.72 8.29 5.46
CA ASP A 44 -14.20 8.40 6.82
C ASP A 44 -13.13 9.50 6.92
N ALA A 45 -12.29 9.64 5.88
CA ALA A 45 -11.33 10.74 5.77
C ALA A 45 -12.01 12.12 5.70
N ASP A 46 -13.14 12.22 5.03
CA ASP A 46 -13.93 13.45 5.01
C ASP A 46 -14.50 13.79 6.37
N ASP A 47 -15.03 12.79 7.06
CA ASP A 47 -15.64 12.97 8.36
C ASP A 47 -14.60 13.32 9.43
N ALA A 48 -13.48 12.61 9.45
CA ALA A 48 -12.36 12.87 10.34
C ALA A 48 -11.72 14.23 10.07
N GLY A 49 -11.52 14.58 8.79
CA GLY A 49 -11.04 15.89 8.38
C GLY A 49 -11.91 17.02 8.93
N ARG A 50 -13.24 16.90 8.83
CA ARG A 50 -14.18 17.89 9.41
C ARG A 50 -14.07 17.98 10.92
N ARG A 51 -13.95 16.85 11.63
CA ARG A 51 -13.80 16.84 13.10
C ARG A 51 -12.51 17.49 13.58
N LEU A 52 -11.42 17.31 12.84
CA LEU A 52 -10.09 17.83 13.19
C LEU A 52 -9.82 19.25 12.65
N GLY A 53 -10.73 19.80 11.84
CA GLY A 53 -10.50 21.07 11.15
C GLY A 53 -9.41 20.96 10.06
N TRP A 54 -9.21 19.77 9.49
CA TRP A 54 -8.20 19.48 8.48
C TRP A 54 -8.82 19.35 7.08
N SER A 55 -8.04 19.69 6.05
CA SER A 55 -8.44 19.34 4.68
C SER A 55 -8.35 17.82 4.48
N ARG A 56 -9.16 17.27 3.56
CA ARG A 56 -9.09 15.85 3.18
C ARG A 56 -7.66 15.44 2.82
N ARG A 57 -6.97 16.26 2.03
CA ARG A 57 -5.57 16.02 1.65
C ARG A 57 -4.67 15.91 2.87
N ARG A 58 -4.76 16.85 3.82
CA ARG A 58 -3.94 16.83 5.05
C ARG A 58 -4.20 15.56 5.86
N PHE A 59 -5.45 15.15 5.97
CA PHE A 59 -5.81 13.91 6.66
C PHE A 59 -5.23 12.67 5.95
N LEU A 60 -5.43 12.56 4.63
CA LEU A 60 -5.00 11.40 3.84
C LEU A 60 -3.49 11.17 3.83
N VAL A 61 -2.68 12.24 3.94
CA VAL A 61 -1.21 12.13 4.00
C VAL A 61 -0.65 11.95 5.42
N SER A 62 -1.53 11.83 6.43
CA SER A 62 -1.13 11.60 7.83
C SER A 62 -1.21 10.13 8.21
N SER A 63 -0.59 9.75 9.32
CA SER A 63 -0.69 8.40 9.89
C SER A 63 -2.14 8.05 10.27
N ALA A 64 -2.96 9.02 10.70
CA ALA A 64 -4.39 8.82 10.94
C ALA A 64 -5.16 8.49 9.64
N GLY A 65 -4.73 9.03 8.51
CA GLY A 65 -5.25 8.67 7.18
C GLY A 65 -4.94 7.22 6.81
N MET A 66 -3.72 6.76 7.11
CA MET A 66 -3.33 5.36 6.91
C MET A 66 -4.14 4.44 7.84
N ALA A 67 -4.21 4.76 9.14
CA ALA A 67 -5.02 4.01 10.11
C ALA A 67 -6.49 3.92 9.70
N SER A 68 -7.09 5.02 9.24
CA SER A 68 -8.47 5.03 8.71
C SER A 68 -8.64 4.13 7.48
N GLY A 69 -7.68 4.12 6.57
CA GLY A 69 -7.69 3.21 5.41
C GLY A 69 -7.62 1.73 5.80
N LEU A 70 -6.75 1.37 6.74
CA LEU A 70 -6.63 0.00 7.26
C LEU A 70 -7.90 -0.43 8.02
N ALA A 71 -8.48 0.46 8.84
CA ALA A 71 -9.72 0.19 9.55
C ALA A 71 -10.89 -0.06 8.58
N ALA A 72 -11.02 0.74 7.52
CA ALA A 72 -12.03 0.54 6.48
C ALA A 72 -11.86 -0.81 5.76
N LEU A 73 -10.61 -1.19 5.43
CA LEU A 73 -10.31 -2.48 4.82
C LEU A 73 -10.66 -3.64 5.75
N GLN A 74 -10.28 -3.55 7.04
CA GLN A 74 -10.59 -4.57 8.05
C GLN A 74 -12.11 -4.77 8.18
N ALA A 75 -12.87 -3.69 8.32
CA ALA A 75 -14.32 -3.75 8.44
C ALA A 75 -14.97 -4.45 7.22
N CYS A 76 -14.55 -4.09 6.01
CA CYS A 76 -15.04 -4.72 4.79
C CYS A 76 -14.65 -6.21 4.69
N SER A 77 -13.43 -6.56 5.11
CA SER A 77 -12.96 -7.95 5.16
C SER A 77 -13.81 -8.78 6.12
N ASP A 78 -14.03 -8.28 7.34
CA ASP A 78 -14.80 -8.99 8.35
C ASP A 78 -16.27 -9.14 7.96
N GLU A 79 -16.90 -8.11 7.39
CA GLU A 79 -18.28 -8.19 6.89
C GLU A 79 -18.42 -9.21 5.76
N ARG A 80 -17.43 -9.30 4.87
CA ARG A 80 -17.44 -10.30 3.80
C ARG A 80 -17.24 -11.71 4.33
N ALA A 81 -16.33 -11.88 5.29
CA ALA A 81 -16.07 -13.14 5.97
C ALA A 81 -17.36 -13.65 6.65
N ARG A 82 -17.99 -12.79 7.47
CA ARG A 82 -19.28 -13.08 8.13
C ARG A 82 -20.40 -13.39 7.15
N SER A 83 -20.54 -12.63 6.07
CA SER A 83 -21.62 -12.88 5.09
C SER A 83 -21.43 -14.17 4.29
N ARG A 84 -20.23 -14.75 4.31
CA ARG A 84 -19.88 -16.00 3.63
C ARG A 84 -19.73 -17.19 4.57
N ASP A 85 -19.91 -17.00 5.88
CA ASP A 85 -19.64 -18.01 6.89
C ASP A 85 -18.20 -18.58 6.77
N THR A 86 -17.24 -17.67 6.64
CA THR A 86 -15.81 -17.97 6.47
C THR A 86 -14.98 -17.04 7.35
N GLU A 87 -13.72 -17.39 7.55
CA GLU A 87 -12.79 -16.58 8.32
C GLU A 87 -12.06 -15.56 7.43
N PRO A 88 -11.77 -14.35 7.94
CA PRO A 88 -10.92 -13.40 7.24
C PRO A 88 -9.53 -14.00 6.96
N GLY A 89 -8.95 -13.68 5.79
CA GLY A 89 -7.59 -14.13 5.44
C GLY A 89 -6.47 -13.48 6.26
N GLY A 90 -6.81 -12.56 7.16
CA GLY A 90 -5.89 -11.84 8.02
C GLY A 90 -6.60 -10.69 8.76
N THR A 91 -5.88 -10.06 9.69
CA THR A 91 -6.40 -8.92 10.46
C THR A 91 -5.36 -7.81 10.60
N PHE A 92 -5.85 -6.57 10.67
CA PHE A 92 -5.09 -5.40 11.08
C PHE A 92 -5.56 -4.97 12.47
N ALA A 93 -4.62 -4.90 13.43
CA ALA A 93 -4.89 -4.40 14.77
C ALA A 93 -4.83 -2.87 14.78
N VAL A 94 -5.91 -2.20 14.36
CA VAL A 94 -6.01 -0.74 14.36
C VAL A 94 -7.09 -0.30 15.36
N PRO A 95 -6.71 0.33 16.48
CA PRO A 95 -7.67 0.96 17.40
C PRO A 95 -8.51 2.01 16.67
N THR A 96 -9.78 2.13 17.03
CA THR A 96 -10.67 3.14 16.41
C THR A 96 -10.22 4.57 16.70
N THR A 97 -9.61 4.80 17.86
CA THR A 97 -9.05 6.08 18.30
C THR A 97 -7.91 6.56 17.39
N ALA A 98 -7.09 5.64 16.86
CA ALA A 98 -6.02 5.92 15.90
C ALA A 98 -6.52 6.49 14.55
N THR A 99 -7.83 6.46 14.27
CA THR A 99 -8.38 7.12 13.07
C THR A 99 -8.47 8.65 13.22
N THR A 100 -8.28 9.17 14.43
CA THR A 100 -8.34 10.61 14.73
C THR A 100 -7.25 11.11 15.68
N ASP A 101 -6.68 10.22 16.51
CA ASP A 101 -5.50 10.50 17.32
C ASP A 101 -4.24 10.23 16.50
N VAL A 102 -3.50 11.29 16.20
CA VAL A 102 -2.36 11.26 15.27
C VAL A 102 -1.13 10.63 15.93
N GLU A 103 -0.97 10.80 17.24
CA GLU A 103 0.15 10.22 17.98
C GLU A 103 -0.05 8.71 18.10
N GLU A 104 -1.26 8.28 18.47
CA GLU A 104 -1.61 6.85 18.47
C GLU A 104 -1.49 6.25 17.08
N ALA A 105 -1.97 6.94 16.04
CA ALA A 105 -1.85 6.48 14.66
C ALA A 105 -0.40 6.31 14.21
N THR A 106 0.49 7.21 14.65
CA THR A 106 1.91 7.14 14.32
C THR A 106 2.51 5.87 14.90
N THR A 107 2.29 5.61 16.18
CA THR A 107 2.76 4.38 16.85
C THR A 107 2.21 3.12 16.19
N VAL A 108 0.91 3.10 15.86
CA VAL A 108 0.25 1.93 15.25
C VAL A 108 0.75 1.64 13.83
N VAL A 109 0.97 2.68 13.02
CA VAL A 109 1.29 2.52 11.59
C VAL A 109 2.79 2.44 11.34
N HIS A 110 3.60 3.20 12.07
CA HIS A 110 5.06 3.29 11.85
C HIS A 110 5.86 2.46 12.87
N GLY A 111 5.19 1.87 13.87
CA GLY A 111 5.84 1.27 15.03
C GLY A 111 6.20 2.31 16.09
N ALA A 112 6.51 1.84 17.30
CA ALA A 112 7.16 2.68 18.30
C ALA A 112 8.63 2.89 17.91
N ASP A 113 9.20 4.05 18.24
CA ASP A 113 10.59 4.42 17.88
C ASP A 113 11.63 3.35 18.24
N ASP A 114 11.36 2.58 19.30
CA ASP A 114 12.27 1.56 19.85
C ASP A 114 12.16 0.19 19.14
N ASP A 115 11.09 -0.04 18.36
CA ASP A 115 10.74 -1.33 17.72
C ASP A 115 10.51 -1.22 16.19
N THR A 116 10.76 -0.05 15.58
CA THR A 116 10.58 0.13 14.13
C THR A 116 11.62 -0.68 13.33
N ILE A 117 11.17 -1.77 12.72
CA ILE A 117 11.95 -2.51 11.72
C ILE A 117 11.74 -1.86 10.35
N THR A 118 12.81 -1.42 9.71
CA THR A 118 12.76 -1.00 8.31
C THR A 118 12.68 -2.25 7.43
N VAL A 119 11.56 -2.42 6.72
CA VAL A 119 11.40 -3.46 5.71
C VAL A 119 11.83 -2.89 4.36
N VAL A 120 12.87 -3.48 3.76
CA VAL A 120 13.30 -3.17 2.39
C VAL A 120 12.91 -4.35 1.51
N ASP A 121 11.98 -4.12 0.59
CA ASP A 121 11.64 -5.06 -0.48
C ASP A 121 12.46 -4.72 -1.72
N VAL A 122 13.30 -5.64 -2.17
CA VAL A 122 14.12 -5.50 -3.38
C VAL A 122 13.47 -6.33 -4.49
N GLN A 123 12.74 -5.66 -5.38
CA GLN A 123 12.20 -6.30 -6.58
C GLN A 123 13.28 -6.44 -7.65
N THR A 124 13.88 -7.62 -7.72
CA THR A 124 14.79 -8.00 -8.82
C THR A 124 13.96 -8.43 -10.04
N HIS A 125 14.21 -7.80 -11.19
CA HIS A 125 13.65 -8.27 -12.46
C HIS A 125 14.47 -9.46 -12.94
N PHE A 126 14.02 -10.67 -12.63
CA PHE A 126 14.68 -11.87 -13.12
C PHE A 126 14.34 -12.08 -14.60
N LEU A 127 15.34 -12.46 -15.38
CA LEU A 127 15.19 -12.76 -16.80
C LEU A 127 15.48 -14.24 -17.04
N GLU A 128 14.55 -14.91 -17.72
CA GLU A 128 14.66 -16.35 -17.98
C GLU A 128 15.35 -16.66 -19.32
N SER A 129 15.40 -15.71 -20.27
CA SER A 129 16.14 -15.84 -21.53
C SER A 129 16.23 -14.52 -22.31
N GLY A 130 17.18 -14.45 -23.25
CA GLY A 130 17.30 -13.39 -24.26
C GLY A 130 18.42 -12.38 -23.99
N GLU A 131 18.68 -11.50 -24.96
CA GLU A 131 19.68 -10.42 -24.85
C GLU A 131 19.17 -9.21 -24.03
N PHE A 132 17.90 -9.25 -23.62
CA PHE A 132 17.37 -8.23 -22.72
C PHE A 132 18.13 -8.30 -21.39
N GLY A 133 18.58 -7.15 -20.88
CA GLY A 133 19.30 -7.06 -19.61
C GLY A 133 20.84 -7.12 -19.68
N VAL A 134 21.45 -7.49 -20.82
CA VAL A 134 22.94 -7.51 -20.94
C VAL A 134 23.61 -6.15 -20.71
N GLY A 135 22.88 -5.06 -20.95
CA GLY A 135 23.33 -3.69 -20.70
C GLY A 135 23.07 -3.20 -19.26
N PHE A 136 22.44 -4.02 -18.41
CA PHE A 136 22.16 -3.63 -17.04
C PHE A 136 23.42 -3.80 -16.18
N PRO A 137 23.67 -2.90 -15.21
CA PRO A 137 24.79 -3.04 -14.28
C PRO A 137 24.82 -4.40 -13.57
N GLN A 138 23.65 -4.96 -13.30
CA GLN A 138 23.46 -6.26 -12.65
C GLN A 138 24.00 -7.44 -13.48
N ALA A 139 24.14 -7.29 -14.80
CA ALA A 139 24.71 -8.31 -15.67
C ALA A 139 26.23 -8.49 -15.49
N GLN A 140 26.88 -7.69 -14.63
CA GLN A 140 28.30 -7.78 -14.27
C GLN A 140 28.50 -8.36 -12.86
N CYS A 141 27.70 -9.36 -12.49
CA CYS A 141 27.70 -9.95 -11.15
C CYS A 141 28.80 -10.99 -10.91
N GLY A 142 29.58 -11.34 -11.94
CA GLY A 142 30.72 -12.28 -11.86
C GLY A 142 30.46 -13.69 -12.41
N GLU A 143 29.24 -13.99 -12.89
CA GLU A 143 28.94 -15.24 -13.60
C GLU A 143 29.52 -15.24 -15.03
N ASP A 144 29.76 -16.44 -15.57
CA ASP A 144 30.32 -16.63 -16.91
C ASP A 144 29.39 -16.09 -18.02
N GLU A 145 28.08 -16.33 -17.86
CA GLU A 145 27.05 -15.82 -18.76
C GLU A 145 26.28 -14.67 -18.10
N PRO A 146 26.22 -13.46 -18.71
CA PRO A 146 25.55 -12.30 -18.11
C PRO A 146 24.07 -12.50 -17.76
N ILE A 147 23.40 -13.46 -18.40
CA ILE A 147 22.01 -13.82 -18.11
C ILE A 147 21.86 -14.55 -16.77
N ASP A 148 22.88 -15.30 -16.34
CA ASP A 148 22.85 -16.05 -15.07
C ASP A 148 22.83 -15.10 -13.87
N CYS A 149 23.42 -13.90 -14.01
CA CYS A 149 23.30 -12.80 -13.05
C CYS A 149 21.87 -12.29 -12.84
N LEU A 150 20.99 -12.52 -13.81
CA LEU A 150 19.59 -12.10 -13.80
C LEU A 150 18.66 -13.29 -13.54
N GLY A 151 19.21 -14.47 -13.26
CA GLY A 151 18.45 -15.66 -12.90
C GLY A 151 18.15 -15.72 -11.41
N VAL A 152 17.05 -16.40 -11.04
CA VAL A 152 16.69 -16.67 -9.64
C VAL A 152 17.79 -17.43 -8.90
N GLY A 153 18.53 -18.30 -9.61
CA GLY A 153 19.61 -19.11 -9.03
C GLY A 153 20.69 -18.30 -8.33
N TYR A 154 21.12 -17.18 -8.94
CA TYR A 154 22.18 -16.32 -8.38
C TYR A 154 21.74 -15.63 -7.08
N TRP A 155 20.48 -15.20 -7.01
CA TRP A 155 19.98 -14.36 -5.90
C TRP A 155 19.32 -15.15 -4.76
N ARG A 156 18.99 -16.42 -4.98
CA ARG A 156 18.30 -17.24 -3.98
C ARG A 156 19.13 -17.47 -2.71
N ASP A 157 20.45 -17.51 -2.84
CA ASP A 157 21.36 -17.96 -1.79
C ASP A 157 22.17 -16.80 -1.16
N LEU A 158 21.79 -15.54 -1.45
CA LEU A 158 22.31 -14.31 -0.83
C LEU A 158 21.54 -13.94 0.46
#